data_AF-A0A1C2DW30-F1
#
_entry.id   AF-A0A1C2DW30-F1
#
_cell.length_a   1.000
_cell.length_b   1.000
_cell.length_c   1.000
_cell.angle_alpha   90.00
_cell.angle_beta   90.00
_cell.angle_gamma   90.00
#
_symmetry.space_group_name_H-M   'P 1'
#
loop_
_entity.id
_entity.type
_entity.pdbx_description
1 polymer ?
#
loop_
_entity_poly.entity_id
_entity_poly.type
_entity_poly.pdbx_seq_one_letter_code
_entity_poly.pdbx_strand_id
1 'polypeptide(L)'
;MALFSFGVRNHVRDRENDAALLRQLVDTLKVVGTKIDRERKGLQVRYRQAAERAAFSMQALENEGGKAISGKVDDLTNAMTQAMQRILFLQDEIAFIEGLRVETIQFARTHNIEISSRSGRDGETRGPVEGDRNA
;
A
#
# COMPACT_ATOMS: atom_id res chain seq x y z
N MET A 1 51.47 -21.29 18.18
CA MET A 1 50.13 -21.39 18.81
C MET A 1 49.24 -20.32 18.20
N ALA A 2 48.21 -20.71 17.44
CA ALA A 2 47.30 -19.76 16.80
C ALA A 2 46.21 -19.34 17.81
N LEU A 3 46.18 -18.05 18.16
CA LEU A 3 45.34 -17.42 19.19
C LEU A 3 44.13 -16.66 18.60
N PHE A 4 43.67 -17.08 17.41
CA PHE A 4 42.52 -16.46 16.75
C PHE A 4 41.60 -17.56 16.20
N SER A 5 40.55 -17.90 16.92
CA SER A 5 39.41 -18.62 16.34
C SER A 5 38.38 -17.60 15.88
N PHE A 6 38.26 -17.43 14.56
CA PHE A 6 37.11 -16.74 13.98
C PHE A 6 35.91 -17.69 14.08
N GLY A 7 35.10 -17.52 15.12
CA GLY A 7 33.88 -18.30 15.32
C GLY A 7 32.83 -17.87 14.31
N VAL A 8 32.79 -18.54 13.15
CA VAL A 8 31.69 -18.38 12.20
C VAL A 8 30.42 -18.84 12.90
N ARG A 9 29.45 -17.93 13.04
CA ARG A 9 28.13 -18.23 13.60
C ARG A 9 27.47 -19.34 12.77
N ASN A 10 26.55 -20.12 13.36
CA ASN A 10 25.92 -21.23 12.64
C ASN A 10 25.20 -20.71 11.38
N HIS A 11 25.71 -21.11 10.21
CA HIS A 11 25.24 -20.71 8.90
C HIS A 11 23.72 -20.93 8.68
N VAL A 12 23.12 -21.92 9.35
CA VAL A 12 21.66 -22.12 9.31
C VAL A 12 20.92 -20.97 9.97
N ARG A 13 21.38 -20.51 11.14
CA ARG A 13 20.75 -19.39 11.87
C ARG A 13 20.89 -18.07 11.13
N ASP A 14 22.01 -17.87 10.44
CA ASP A 14 22.22 -16.67 9.64
C ASP A 14 21.23 -16.64 8.46
N ARG A 15 21.05 -17.77 7.76
CA ARG A 15 20.03 -17.89 6.70
C ARG A 15 18.59 -17.69 7.20
N GLU A 16 18.26 -18.22 8.37
CA GLU A 16 16.94 -18.02 8.99
C GLU A 16 16.70 -16.54 9.33
N ASN A 17 17.73 -15.86 9.85
CA ASN A 17 17.67 -14.44 10.16
C ASN A 17 17.49 -13.60 8.89
N ASP A 18 18.24 -13.90 7.82
CA ASP A 18 18.11 -13.21 6.54
C ASP A 18 16.71 -13.41 5.94
N ALA A 19 16.17 -14.62 6.00
CA ALA A 19 14.81 -14.91 5.56
C ALA A 19 13.76 -14.12 6.37
N ALA A 20 13.95 -14.00 7.69
CA ALA A 20 13.05 -13.23 8.55
C ALA A 20 13.07 -11.73 8.21
N LEU A 21 14.27 -11.15 8.01
CA LEU A 21 14.44 -9.74 7.67
C LEU A 21 13.84 -9.41 6.30
N LEU A 22 14.13 -10.21 5.28
CA LEU A 22 13.59 -10.00 3.94
C LEU A 22 12.07 -10.16 3.90
N ARG A 23 11.52 -11.12 4.65
CA ARG A 23 10.06 -11.26 4.80
C ARG A 23 9.44 -10.03 5.46
N GLN A 24 10.03 -9.54 6.54
CA GLN A 24 9.57 -8.33 7.22
C GLN A 24 9.60 -7.11 6.29
N LEU A 25 10.65 -6.98 5.46
CA LEU A 25 10.76 -5.90 4.48
C LEU A 25 9.62 -5.98 3.44
N VAL A 26 9.40 -7.16 2.86
CA VAL A 26 8.31 -7.39 1.89
C VAL A 26 6.94 -7.06 2.48
N ASP A 27 6.67 -7.51 3.71
CA ASP A 27 5.41 -7.22 4.40
C ASP A 27 5.25 -5.72 4.68
N THR A 28 6.32 -5.05 5.08
CA THR A 28 6.33 -3.59 5.32
C THR A 28 6.04 -2.83 4.04
N LEU A 29 6.70 -3.17 2.92
CA LEU A 29 6.47 -2.55 1.62
C LEU A 29 5.02 -2.74 1.16
N LYS A 30 4.44 -3.93 1.37
CA LYS A 30 3.03 -4.20 1.06
C LYS A 30 2.08 -3.32 1.89
N VAL A 31 2.35 -3.16 3.18
CA VAL A 31 1.54 -2.29 4.06
C VAL A 31 1.64 -0.83 3.63
N VAL A 32 2.85 -0.35 3.32
CA VAL A 32 3.08 1.02 2.83
C VAL A 32 2.33 1.25 1.51
N GLY A 33 2.50 0.36 0.51
CA GLY A 33 1.80 0.46 -0.77
C GLY A 33 0.28 0.48 -0.60
N THR A 34 -0.26 -0.32 0.32
CA THR A 34 -1.70 -0.32 0.63
C THR A 34 -2.17 1.02 1.22
N LYS A 35 -1.36 1.66 2.08
CA LYS A 35 -1.71 2.97 2.66
C LYS A 35 -1.71 4.07 1.58
N ILE A 36 -0.71 4.07 0.71
CA ILE A 36 -0.61 5.03 -0.40
C ILE A 36 -1.79 4.86 -1.37
N ASP A 37 -2.15 3.62 -1.72
CA ASP A 37 -3.30 3.33 -2.58
C ASP A 37 -4.63 3.82 -1.97
N ARG A 38 -4.81 3.67 -0.65
CA ARG A 38 -5.99 4.21 0.05
C ARG A 38 -6.06 5.72 -0.01
N GLU A 39 -4.93 6.41 0.20
CA GLU A 39 -4.86 7.88 0.07
C GLU A 39 -5.24 8.30 -1.36
N ARG A 40 -4.63 7.68 -2.36
CA ARG A 40 -4.90 7.94 -3.79
C ARG A 40 -6.38 7.77 -4.12
N LYS A 41 -6.98 6.65 -3.71
CA LYS A 41 -8.41 6.37 -3.93
C LYS A 41 -9.30 7.41 -3.25
N GLY A 42 -8.98 7.78 -2.00
CA GLY A 42 -9.71 8.83 -1.28
C GLY A 42 -9.63 10.18 -1.99
N LEU A 43 -8.47 10.53 -2.54
CA LEU A 43 -8.29 11.77 -3.28
C LEU A 43 -9.00 11.74 -4.65
N GLN A 44 -8.98 10.62 -5.37
CA GLN A 44 -9.73 10.45 -6.62
C GLN A 44 -11.25 10.61 -6.43
N VAL A 45 -11.81 10.07 -5.34
CA VAL A 45 -13.22 10.25 -5.00
C VAL A 45 -13.55 11.73 -4.78
N ARG A 46 -12.74 12.43 -3.98
CA ARG A 46 -12.95 13.87 -3.72
C ARG A 46 -12.78 14.72 -4.97
N TYR A 47 -11.79 14.41 -5.81
CA TYR A 47 -11.60 15.08 -7.10
C TYR A 47 -12.83 14.93 -7.98
N ARG A 48 -13.36 13.71 -8.13
CA ARG A 48 -14.55 13.45 -8.94
C ARG A 48 -15.77 14.21 -8.42
N GLN A 49 -16.01 14.17 -7.11
CA GLN A 49 -17.11 14.90 -6.48
C GLN A 49 -16.98 16.42 -6.68
N ALA A 50 -15.77 16.96 -6.59
CA ALA A 50 -15.51 18.38 -6.85
C ALA A 50 -15.76 18.73 -8.33
N ALA A 51 -15.31 17.90 -9.27
CA ALA A 51 -15.53 18.08 -10.70
C ALA A 51 -17.02 18.06 -11.06
N GLU A 52 -17.80 17.11 -10.51
CA GLU A 52 -19.25 17.03 -10.70
C GLU A 52 -19.94 18.30 -10.19
N ARG A 53 -19.62 18.74 -8.96
CA ARG A 53 -20.17 19.98 -8.39
C ARG A 53 -19.81 21.22 -9.19
N ALA A 54 -18.59 21.27 -9.72
CA ALA A 54 -18.13 22.35 -10.59
C ALA A 54 -18.97 22.43 -11.86
N ALA A 55 -19.22 21.29 -12.53
CA ALA A 55 -20.04 21.22 -13.74
C ALA A 55 -21.48 21.72 -13.50
N PHE A 56 -22.12 21.26 -12.41
CA PHE A 56 -23.46 21.75 -12.04
C PHE A 56 -23.46 23.24 -11.70
N SER A 57 -22.42 23.72 -11.02
CA SER A 57 -22.32 25.12 -10.63
C SER A 57 -22.07 26.02 -11.84
N MET A 58 -21.24 25.62 -12.80
CA MET A 58 -21.02 26.35 -14.06
C MET A 58 -22.32 26.47 -14.88
N GLN A 59 -23.12 25.41 -14.95
CA GLN A 59 -24.43 25.45 -15.61
C GLN A 59 -25.40 26.44 -14.94
N ALA A 60 -25.36 26.58 -13.61
CA ALA A 60 -26.15 27.59 -12.91
C ALA A 60 -25.56 29.01 -13.06
N LEU A 61 -24.24 29.11 -13.26
CA LEU A 61 -23.48 30.36 -13.32
C LEU A 61 -23.62 31.12 -14.64
N GLU A 62 -23.83 30.41 -15.75
CA GLU A 62 -24.17 31.01 -17.05
C GLU A 62 -25.40 31.94 -16.96
N ASN A 63 -26.21 31.83 -15.90
CA ASN A 63 -27.38 32.66 -15.67
C ASN A 63 -27.16 33.92 -14.79
N GLU A 64 -26.09 34.05 -14.00
CA GLU A 64 -26.00 35.08 -12.93
C GLU A 64 -24.65 35.84 -12.83
N GLY A 65 -23.94 36.02 -13.96
CA GLY A 65 -22.57 36.55 -14.04
C GLY A 65 -22.13 37.66 -13.05
N GLY A 66 -21.02 37.43 -12.34
CA GLY A 66 -20.41 38.42 -11.45
C GLY A 66 -18.95 38.12 -11.06
N LYS A 67 -18.15 39.19 -10.83
CA LYS A 67 -16.69 39.13 -10.49
C LYS A 67 -16.34 38.29 -9.26
N ALA A 68 -17.20 38.24 -8.24
CA ALA A 68 -16.98 37.43 -7.03
C ALA A 68 -16.97 35.92 -7.33
N ILE A 69 -17.49 35.53 -8.48
CA ILE A 69 -17.53 34.15 -8.91
C ILE A 69 -16.22 33.74 -9.62
N SER A 70 -15.58 34.67 -10.33
CA SER A 70 -14.27 34.42 -10.96
C SER A 70 -13.22 33.92 -9.96
N GLY A 71 -13.09 34.57 -8.80
CA GLY A 71 -12.12 34.14 -7.79
C GLY A 71 -12.39 32.74 -7.22
N LYS A 72 -13.67 32.37 -7.06
CA LYS A 72 -14.06 31.02 -6.61
C LYS A 72 -13.76 29.95 -7.67
N VAL A 73 -13.89 30.29 -8.95
CA VAL A 73 -13.54 29.41 -10.07
C VAL A 73 -12.02 29.20 -10.14
N ASP A 74 -11.24 30.25 -9.94
CA ASP A 74 -9.77 30.16 -9.91
C ASP A 74 -9.28 29.30 -8.73
N ASP A 75 -9.84 29.50 -7.53
CA ASP A 75 -9.52 28.71 -6.34
C ASP A 75 -9.83 27.22 -6.55
N LEU A 76 -11.00 26.92 -7.14
CA LEU A 76 -11.40 25.55 -7.46
C LEU A 76 -10.48 24.91 -8.50
N THR A 77 -10.10 25.67 -9.54
CA THR A 77 -9.19 25.21 -10.60
C THR A 77 -7.81 24.89 -10.04
N ASN A 78 -7.30 25.74 -9.15
CA ASN A 78 -6.03 25.52 -8.46
C ASN A 78 -6.09 24.27 -7.58
N ALA A 79 -7.15 24.10 -6.78
CA ALA A 79 -7.33 22.93 -5.93
C ALA A 79 -7.44 21.63 -6.74
N MET A 80 -8.17 21.65 -7.86
CA MET A 80 -8.30 20.49 -8.76
C MET A 80 -6.96 20.13 -9.43
N THR A 81 -6.18 21.14 -9.84
CA THR A 81 -4.85 20.93 -10.42
C THR A 81 -3.89 20.29 -9.42
N GLN A 82 -3.84 20.79 -8.19
CA GLN A 82 -3.01 20.23 -7.11
C GLN A 82 -3.44 18.80 -6.76
N ALA A 83 -4.75 18.53 -6.71
CA ALA A 83 -5.27 17.19 -6.47
C ALA A 83 -4.84 16.20 -7.58
N MET A 84 -4.88 16.61 -8.85
CA MET A 84 -4.43 15.78 -9.96
C MET A 84 -2.93 15.48 -9.87
N GLN A 85 -2.10 16.50 -9.63
CA GLN A 85 -0.65 16.33 -9.46
C GLN A 85 -0.33 15.36 -8.31
N ARG A 86 -1.05 15.48 -7.19
CA ARG A 86 -0.89 14.56 -6.05
C ARG A 86 -1.33 13.14 -6.39
N ILE A 87 -2.42 12.96 -7.14
CA ILE A 87 -2.87 11.62 -7.59
C ILE A 87 -1.80 10.95 -8.45
N LEU A 88 -1.21 11.68 -9.40
CA LEU A 88 -0.12 11.18 -10.26
C LEU A 88 1.11 10.82 -9.43
N PHE A 89 1.53 11.70 -8.53
CA PHE A 89 2.65 11.41 -7.62
C PHE A 89 2.40 10.14 -6.79
N LEU A 90 1.21 9.98 -6.21
CA LEU A 90 0.88 8.78 -5.42
C LEU A 90 0.86 7.51 -6.29
N GLN A 91 0.51 7.63 -7.58
CA GLN A 91 0.57 6.50 -8.51
C GLN A 91 2.03 6.09 -8.79
N ASP A 92 2.91 7.06 -8.99
CA ASP A 92 4.34 6.79 -9.16
C ASP A 92 4.96 6.20 -7.89
N GLU A 93 4.56 6.70 -6.72
CA GLU A 93 5.00 6.17 -5.41
C GLU A 93 4.56 4.71 -5.21
N ILE A 94 3.33 4.36 -5.59
CA ILE A 94 2.85 2.96 -5.57
C ILE A 94 3.72 2.09 -6.48
N ALA A 95 3.99 2.54 -7.71
CA ALA A 95 4.82 1.79 -8.66
C ALA A 95 6.24 1.59 -8.14
N PHE A 96 6.82 2.61 -7.52
CA PHE A 96 8.13 2.53 -6.88
C PHE A 96 8.16 1.49 -5.73
N ILE A 97 7.20 1.55 -4.81
CA ILE A 97 7.12 0.61 -3.67
C ILE A 97 6.87 -0.82 -4.15
N GLU A 98 6.03 -1.00 -5.17
CA GLU A 98 5.81 -2.28 -5.84
C GLU A 98 7.11 -2.83 -6.44
N GLY A 99 7.86 -1.99 -7.15
CA GLY A 99 9.17 -2.31 -7.72
C GLY A 99 10.16 -2.80 -6.67
N LEU A 100 10.33 -2.05 -5.57
CA LEU A 100 11.19 -2.45 -4.46
C LEU A 100 10.79 -3.81 -3.87
N ARG A 101 9.48 -4.09 -3.78
CA ARG A 101 9.01 -5.39 -3.27
C ARG A 101 9.39 -6.52 -4.21
N VAL A 102 9.19 -6.34 -5.51
CA VAL A 102 9.57 -7.32 -6.55
C VAL A 102 11.07 -7.57 -6.54
N GLU A 103 11.88 -6.50 -6.48
CA GLU A 103 13.35 -6.61 -6.39
C GLU A 103 13.80 -7.35 -5.13
N THR A 104 13.17 -7.06 -3.98
CA THR A 104 13.47 -7.77 -2.72
C THR A 104 13.17 -9.26 -2.84
N ILE A 105 12.04 -9.62 -3.46
CA ILE A 105 11.67 -11.03 -3.68
C ILE A 105 12.65 -11.70 -4.64
N GLN A 106 13.05 -11.00 -5.70
CA GLN A 106 13.98 -11.52 -6.69
C GLN A 106 15.38 -11.71 -6.09
N PHE A 107 15.82 -10.80 -5.22
CA PHE A 107 17.05 -10.93 -4.46
C PHE A 107 17.03 -12.19 -3.60
N ALA A 108 15.97 -12.39 -2.81
CA ALA A 108 15.82 -13.58 -1.98
C ALA A 108 15.88 -14.89 -2.80
N ARG A 109 15.18 -14.93 -3.94
CA ARG A 109 15.20 -16.09 -4.85
C ARG A 109 16.60 -16.36 -5.41
N THR A 110 17.30 -15.32 -5.86
CA THR A 110 18.65 -15.43 -6.43
C THR A 110 19.64 -16.01 -5.42
N HIS A 111 19.45 -15.72 -4.13
CA HIS A 111 20.29 -16.21 -3.05
C HIS A 111 19.74 -17.47 -2.34
N ASN A 112 18.71 -18.12 -2.88
CA ASN A 112 18.07 -19.30 -2.30
C ASN A 112 17.57 -19.08 -0.85
N ILE A 113 17.04 -17.88 -0.57
CA ILE A 113 16.44 -17.52 0.72
C ILE A 113 14.92 -17.68 0.63
N GLU A 114 14.37 -18.59 1.43
CA GLU A 114 12.93 -18.86 1.45
C GLU A 114 12.15 -17.79 2.23
N ILE A 115 11.59 -16.83 1.48
CA ILE A 115 10.68 -15.81 2.01
C ILE A 115 9.22 -16.16 1.72
N SER A 116 8.77 -17.38 2.05
CA SER A 116 7.35 -17.73 1.97
C SER A 116 6.57 -16.76 2.85
N SER A 117 5.57 -16.06 2.29
CA SER A 117 4.54 -15.42 3.12
C SER A 117 3.95 -16.49 4.01
N ARG A 118 3.78 -16.23 5.31
CA ARG A 118 3.00 -17.11 6.20
C ARG A 118 1.57 -17.17 5.65
N SER A 119 1.31 -18.07 4.71
CA SER A 119 0.00 -18.46 4.28
C SER A 119 -0.54 -19.42 5.35
N GLY A 120 -1.66 -19.06 5.96
CA GLY A 120 -2.54 -19.98 6.68
C GLY A 120 -1.91 -20.71 7.87
N ARG A 121 -1.95 -20.08 9.05
CA ARG A 121 -2.39 -20.86 10.22
C ARG A 121 -3.92 -20.78 10.21
N ASP A 122 -4.50 -21.49 9.27
CA ASP A 122 -5.94 -21.62 9.12
C ASP A 122 -6.47 -22.54 10.21
N GLY A 123 -7.49 -22.05 10.91
CA GLY A 123 -8.62 -22.82 11.43
C GLY A 123 -8.33 -24.18 12.07
N GLU A 124 -7.95 -24.18 13.35
CA GLU A 124 -8.42 -25.22 14.26
C GLU A 124 -9.58 -24.66 15.10
N THR A 125 -10.65 -24.24 14.41
CA THR A 125 -11.97 -24.21 15.04
C THR A 125 -12.37 -25.66 15.26
N ARG A 126 -12.23 -26.11 16.51
CA ARG A 126 -12.87 -27.32 17.05
C ARG A 126 -14.28 -27.44 16.47
N GLY A 127 -14.52 -28.50 15.70
CA GLY A 127 -15.85 -28.86 15.23
C GLY A 127 -16.82 -29.05 16.41
N PRO A 128 -18.13 -28.90 16.18
CA PRO A 128 -19.11 -29.09 17.23
C PRO A 128 -19.06 -30.55 17.71
N VAL A 129 -18.97 -30.73 19.03
CA VAL A 129 -19.16 -32.04 19.66
C VAL A 129 -20.62 -32.42 19.46
N GLU A 130 -20.84 -33.31 18.50
CA GLU A 130 -22.06 -34.08 18.35
C GLU A 130 -22.14 -35.03 19.54
N GLY A 131 -23.02 -34.72 20.49
CA GLY A 131 -23.24 -35.47 21.71
C GLY A 131 -24.74 -35.65 21.98
N ASP A 132 -25.20 -36.83 21.61
CA ASP A 132 -26.39 -37.55 22.06
C ASP A 132 -27.79 -36.97 21.88
N ARG A 133 -28.47 -37.52 20.87
CA ARG A 133 -29.84 -38.00 21.01
C ARG A 133 -29.80 -39.46 21.47
N ASN A 134 -30.40 -39.75 22.63
CA ASN A 134 -31.27 -40.91 22.94
C ASN A 134 -31.10 -41.39 24.38
N ALA A 135 -31.99 -40.94 25.27
CA ALA A 135 -32.78 -41.77 26.20
C ALA A 135 -33.85 -40.88 26.85
#